data_AF-A0A968LJM3-F1
#
_entry.id   AF-A0A968LJM3-F1
#
_cell.length_a   1.000
_cell.length_b   1.000
_cell.length_c   1.000
_cell.angle_alpha   90.00
_cell.angle_beta   90.00
_cell.angle_gamma   90.00
#
_symmetry.space_group_name_H-M   'P 1'
#
loop_
_entity.id
_entity.type
_entity.pdbx_description
1 polymer ?
#
loop_
_entity_poly.entity_id
_entity_poly.type
_entity_poly.pdbx_seq_one_letter_code
_entity_poly.pdbx_strand_id
1 'polypeptide(L)'
;MELRDIHHAKLEPQLAQVLQQASPDQRLQALMLLASSPLPAPPHPREFPNYETYRSVVQHQQNEALKQDVAETLRSLRELNLSVQGGNLTPVVVVEGNAADLVKSLELKGVLQARTNSPLQLIFTPS
;
A
#
# COMPACT_ATOMS: atom_id res chain seq x y z
N MET A 1 22.24 3.23 0.34
CA MET A 1 22.02 2.85 1.76
C MET A 1 22.13 1.34 1.92
N GLU A 2 22.44 0.81 3.12
CA GLU A 2 22.45 -0.63 3.37
C GLU A 2 21.03 -1.21 3.52
N LEU A 3 20.71 -2.23 2.72
CA LEU A 3 19.46 -2.98 2.84
C LEU A 3 19.72 -4.35 3.48
N ARG A 4 18.82 -4.79 4.35
CA ARG A 4 18.87 -6.08 5.04
C ARG A 4 17.99 -7.10 4.33
N ASP A 5 18.16 -8.39 4.62
CA ASP A 5 17.37 -9.48 4.01
C ASP A 5 15.86 -9.28 4.16
N ILE A 6 15.43 -8.76 5.32
CA ILE A 6 14.02 -8.45 5.58
C ILE A 6 13.47 -7.36 4.63
N HIS A 7 14.32 -6.45 4.13
CA HIS A 7 13.92 -5.46 3.14
C HIS A 7 13.78 -6.10 1.76
N HIS A 8 14.71 -6.98 1.39
CA HIS A 8 14.68 -7.68 0.10
C HIS A 8 13.45 -8.59 -0.06
N ALA A 9 12.95 -9.17 1.04
CA ALA A 9 11.72 -9.97 1.02
C ALA A 9 10.47 -9.17 0.64
N LYS A 10 10.46 -7.85 0.88
CA LYS A 10 9.30 -6.97 0.64
C LYS A 10 9.48 -6.04 -0.55
N LEU A 11 10.71 -5.86 -1.03
CA LEU A 11 11.01 -4.92 -2.11
C LEU A 11 10.95 -5.58 -3.49
N GLU A 12 10.30 -4.90 -4.43
CA GLU A 12 10.54 -5.18 -5.84
C GLU A 12 11.98 -4.77 -6.23
N PRO A 13 12.64 -5.49 -7.17
CA PRO A 13 14.04 -5.26 -7.53
C PRO A 13 14.35 -3.81 -7.94
N GLN A 14 13.45 -3.16 -8.66
CA GLN A 14 13.64 -1.77 -9.10
C GLN A 14 13.68 -0.79 -7.92
N LEU A 15 12.80 -0.96 -6.93
CA LEU A 15 12.80 -0.08 -5.75
C LEU A 15 14.03 -0.33 -4.89
N ALA A 16 14.48 -1.59 -4.77
CA ALA A 16 15.70 -1.91 -4.06
C ALA A 16 16.92 -1.20 -4.66
N GLN A 17 17.05 -1.19 -5.99
CA GLN A 17 18.14 -0.46 -6.67
C GLN A 17 18.08 1.04 -6.40
N VAL A 18 16.89 1.64 -6.50
CA VAL A 18 16.69 3.08 -6.20
C VAL A 18 17.10 3.40 -4.77
N LEU A 19 16.67 2.61 -3.78
CA LEU A 19 16.99 2.83 -2.36
C LEU A 19 18.47 2.58 -2.03
N GLN A 20 19.14 1.66 -2.73
CA GLN A 20 20.58 1.44 -2.59
C GLN A 20 21.39 2.63 -3.08
N GLN A 21 20.96 3.26 -4.17
CA GLN A 21 21.64 4.41 -4.79
C GLN A 21 21.25 5.76 -4.16
N ALA A 22 20.09 5.83 -3.51
CA ALA A 22 19.58 7.08 -2.93
C ALA A 22 20.38 7.55 -1.72
N SER A 23 20.46 8.88 -1.56
CA SER A 23 20.92 9.50 -0.33
C SER A 23 19.84 9.39 0.76
N PRO A 24 20.19 9.29 2.06
CA PRO A 24 19.21 9.08 3.13
C PRO A 24 18.09 10.13 3.22
N ASP A 25 18.42 11.38 2.87
CA ASP A 25 17.56 12.56 2.85
C ASP A 25 16.84 12.77 1.51
N GLN A 26 17.14 11.94 0.50
CA GLN A 26 16.50 12.03 -0.80
C GLN A 26 15.01 11.66 -0.67
N ARG A 27 14.14 12.58 -1.10
CA ARG A 27 12.71 12.32 -1.16
C ARG A 27 12.38 11.35 -2.29
N LEU A 28 11.63 10.33 -1.98
CA LEU A 28 11.19 9.29 -2.89
C LEU A 28 9.72 8.97 -2.66
N GLN A 29 9.12 8.32 -3.65
CA GLN A 29 7.75 7.84 -3.59
C GLN A 29 7.72 6.35 -3.94
N ALA A 30 6.97 5.58 -3.15
CA ALA A 30 6.79 4.15 -3.33
C ALA A 30 5.30 3.80 -3.21
N LEU A 31 4.90 2.74 -3.91
CA LEU A 31 3.65 2.06 -3.66
C LEU A 31 3.89 0.96 -2.64
N MET A 32 3.07 0.91 -1.60
CA MET A 32 3.11 -0.17 -0.61
C MET A 32 1.80 -0.92 -0.57
N LEU A 33 1.89 -2.25 -0.56
CA LEU A 33 0.79 -3.15 -0.25
C LEU A 33 0.81 -3.41 1.25
N LEU A 34 -0.31 -3.10 1.90
CA LEU A 34 -0.50 -3.33 3.32
C LEU A 34 -1.11 -4.71 3.56
N ALA A 35 -0.82 -5.28 4.72
CA ALA A 35 -1.50 -6.47 5.20
C ALA A 35 -2.96 -6.11 5.43
N SER A 36 -3.85 -6.91 4.85
CA SER A 36 -5.27 -6.81 5.14
C SER A 36 -5.91 -8.19 5.28
N SER A 37 -6.78 -8.32 6.26
CA SER A 37 -7.67 -9.45 6.46
C SER A 37 -8.64 -9.61 5.27
N PRO A 38 -9.11 -10.83 4.99
CA PRO A 38 -10.19 -11.03 4.04
C PRO A 38 -11.39 -10.16 4.41
N LEU A 39 -11.97 -9.50 3.42
CA LEU A 39 -13.14 -8.65 3.62
C LEU A 39 -14.31 -9.50 4.17
N PRO A 40 -15.18 -8.91 5.02
CA PRO A 40 -16.34 -9.60 5.54
C PRO A 40 -17.23 -10.10 4.40
N ALA A 41 -17.86 -11.25 4.62
CA ALA A 41 -18.82 -11.80 3.66
C ALA A 41 -19.96 -10.80 3.43
N PRO A 42 -20.37 -10.56 2.17
CA PRO A 42 -21.46 -9.64 1.89
C PRO A 42 -22.78 -10.22 2.44
N PRO A 43 -23.70 -9.37 2.94
CA PRO A 43 -25.06 -9.77 3.31
C PRO A 43 -25.83 -10.32 2.11
N HIS A 44 -26.96 -10.99 2.32
CA HIS A 44 -27.71 -11.52 1.19
C HIS A 44 -28.48 -10.41 0.43
N PRO A 45 -28.45 -10.40 -0.92
CA PRO A 45 -29.15 -9.37 -1.70
C PRO A 45 -30.65 -9.26 -1.43
N ARG A 46 -31.29 -10.35 -0.99
CA ARG A 46 -32.73 -10.40 -0.66
C ARG A 46 -33.10 -9.61 0.58
N GLU A 47 -32.13 -9.21 1.39
CA GLU A 47 -32.33 -8.39 2.60
C GLU A 47 -32.52 -6.90 2.25
N PHE A 48 -32.38 -6.52 0.97
CA PHE A 48 -32.40 -5.13 0.53
C PHE A 48 -33.55 -4.84 -0.44
N PRO A 49 -34.10 -3.60 -0.42
CA PRO A 49 -35.24 -3.22 -1.25
C PRO A 49 -34.91 -3.17 -2.75
N ASN A 50 -33.64 -2.94 -3.11
CA ASN A 50 -33.15 -2.98 -4.48
C ASN A 50 -31.64 -3.24 -4.52
N TYR A 51 -31.14 -3.53 -5.72
CA TYR A 51 -29.73 -3.86 -5.92
C TYR A 51 -28.77 -2.68 -5.68
N GLU A 52 -29.20 -1.44 -5.93
CA GLU A 52 -28.39 -0.24 -5.67
C GLU A 52 -28.12 -0.07 -4.17
N THR A 53 -29.15 -0.27 -3.34
CA THR A 53 -29.04 -0.23 -1.87
C THR A 53 -28.11 -1.34 -1.38
N TYR A 54 -28.28 -2.56 -1.90
CA TYR A 54 -27.38 -3.67 -1.61
C TYR A 54 -25.92 -3.31 -1.91
N ARG A 55 -25.63 -2.83 -3.14
CA ARG A 55 -24.25 -2.47 -3.52
C ARG A 55 -23.66 -1.39 -2.63
N SER A 56 -24.43 -0.36 -2.30
CA SER A 56 -23.98 0.74 -1.44
C SER A 56 -23.60 0.22 -0.04
N VAL A 57 -24.43 -0.64 0.55
CA VAL A 57 -24.18 -1.20 1.87
C VAL A 57 -22.96 -2.13 1.87
N VAL A 58 -22.85 -3.04 0.88
CA VAL A 58 -21.67 -3.91 0.75
C VAL A 58 -20.40 -3.10 0.61
N GLN A 59 -20.40 -2.09 -0.27
CA GLN A 59 -19.24 -1.23 -0.47
C GLN A 59 -18.86 -0.48 0.81
N HIS A 60 -19.84 0.08 1.52
CA HIS A 60 -19.60 0.77 2.78
C HIS A 60 -18.99 -0.16 3.84
N GLN A 61 -19.57 -1.35 4.04
CA GLN A 61 -19.06 -2.33 5.00
C GLN A 61 -17.64 -2.77 4.68
N GLN A 62 -17.34 -3.07 3.42
CA GLN A 62 -16.00 -3.48 2.99
C GLN A 62 -14.98 -2.35 3.17
N ASN A 63 -15.33 -1.11 2.84
CA ASN A 63 -14.45 0.04 3.02
C ASN A 63 -14.15 0.30 4.50
N GLU A 64 -15.15 0.24 5.37
CA GLU A 64 -14.95 0.46 6.81
C GLU A 64 -14.13 -0.66 7.45
N ALA A 65 -14.37 -1.92 7.07
CA ALA A 65 -13.57 -3.04 7.53
C ALA A 65 -12.10 -2.89 7.13
N LEU A 66 -11.83 -2.55 5.87
CA LEU A 66 -10.48 -2.30 5.39
C LEU A 66 -9.81 -1.15 6.15
N LYS A 67 -10.48 0.00 6.29
CA LYS A 67 -9.94 1.17 6.99
C LYS A 67 -9.50 0.84 8.40
N GLN A 68 -10.31 0.07 9.14
CA GLN A 68 -9.99 -0.34 10.50
C GLN A 68 -8.77 -1.26 10.53
N ASP A 69 -8.73 -2.22 9.62
CA ASP A 69 -7.70 -3.25 9.56
C ASP A 69 -6.31 -2.69 9.18
N VAL A 70 -6.25 -1.68 8.30
CA VAL A 70 -4.98 -1.02 7.95
C VAL A 70 -4.62 0.18 8.85
N ALA A 71 -5.51 0.60 9.76
CA ALA A 71 -5.38 1.86 10.51
C ALA A 71 -4.07 1.97 11.31
N GLU A 72 -3.65 0.89 11.97
CA GLU A 72 -2.43 0.85 12.77
C GLU A 72 -1.18 1.04 11.90
N THR A 73 -1.14 0.38 10.74
CA THR A 73 -0.04 0.51 9.79
C THR A 73 0.02 1.91 9.21
N LEU A 74 -1.12 2.50 8.84
CA LEU A 74 -1.18 3.88 8.37
C LEU A 74 -0.70 4.88 9.42
N ARG A 75 -1.01 4.64 10.70
CA ARG A 75 -0.50 5.48 11.80
C ARG A 75 1.02 5.35 11.92
N SER A 76 1.53 4.13 11.94
CA SER A 76 2.96 3.84 12.04
C SER A 76 3.76 4.47 10.89
N LEU A 77 3.22 4.45 9.67
CA LEU A 77 3.83 5.13 8.51
C LEU A 77 3.92 6.64 8.71
N ARG A 78 2.88 7.28 9.25
CA ARG A 78 2.88 8.73 9.51
C ARG A 78 3.83 9.12 10.64
N GLU A 79 3.99 8.26 11.64
CA GLU A 79 4.98 8.45 12.72
C GLU A 79 6.43 8.41 12.22
N LEU A 80 6.68 7.76 11.08
CA LEU A 80 7.96 7.81 10.36
C LEU A 80 8.12 9.08 9.49
N ASN A 81 7.28 10.10 9.67
CA ASN A 81 7.24 11.32 8.85
C ASN A 81 6.96 11.06 7.36
N LEU A 82 6.28 9.95 7.03
CA LEU A 82 5.89 9.66 5.66
C LEU A 82 4.51 10.25 5.37
N SER A 83 4.39 10.89 4.20
CA SER A 83 3.09 11.25 3.63
C SER A 83 2.46 10.01 3.03
N VAL A 84 1.20 9.74 3.36
CA VAL A 84 0.48 8.54 2.93
C VAL A 84 -0.82 8.93 2.25
N GLN A 85 -1.02 8.42 1.04
CA GLN A 85 -2.23 8.60 0.24
C GLN A 85 -2.83 7.22 -0.11
N GLY A 86 -4.15 7.08 -0.04
CA GLY A 86 -4.85 5.81 -0.29
C GLY A 86 -5.22 5.06 0.99
N GLY A 87 -5.39 3.74 0.90
CA GLY A 87 -5.74 2.89 2.05
C GLY A 87 -7.22 2.92 2.47
N ASN A 88 -8.09 3.55 1.68
CA ASN A 88 -9.52 3.70 1.99
C ASN A 88 -10.43 2.72 1.24
N LEU A 89 -9.99 2.25 0.07
CA LEU A 89 -10.74 1.37 -0.83
C LEU A 89 -9.96 0.10 -1.18
N THR A 90 -8.64 0.17 -1.12
CA THR A 90 -7.72 -0.95 -1.35
C THR A 90 -6.61 -0.88 -0.30
N PRO A 91 -5.96 -2.00 0.05
CA PRO A 91 -4.82 -2.01 0.96
C PRO A 91 -3.55 -1.45 0.31
N VAL A 92 -3.65 -0.79 -0.86
CA VAL A 92 -2.51 -0.19 -1.55
C VAL A 92 -2.47 1.31 -1.20
N VAL A 93 -1.28 1.76 -0.84
CA VAL A 93 -1.01 3.16 -0.52
C VAL A 93 0.17 3.68 -1.33
N VAL A 94 0.13 4.97 -1.64
CA VAL A 94 1.28 5.73 -2.09
C VAL A 94 1.91 6.34 -0.84
N VAL A 95 3.21 6.10 -0.66
CA VAL A 95 3.99 6.61 0.47
C VAL A 95 5.11 7.48 -0.06
N GLU A 96 5.25 8.69 0.48
CA GLU A 96 6.28 9.64 0.08
C GLU A 96 7.03 10.16 1.31
N GLY A 97 8.36 10.20 1.21
CA GLY A 97 9.23 10.74 2.25
C GLY A 97 10.69 10.47 1.95
N ASN A 98 11.54 10.65 2.95
CA ASN A 98 12.97 10.46 2.79
C ASN A 98 13.31 8.96 2.65
N ALA A 99 14.35 8.64 1.87
CA ALA A 99 14.75 7.26 1.60
C ALA A 99 14.99 6.45 2.88
N ALA A 100 15.60 7.07 3.91
CA ALA A 100 15.84 6.42 5.20
C ALA A 100 14.54 5.99 5.90
N ASP A 101 13.50 6.84 5.87
CA ASP A 101 12.22 6.55 6.51
C ASP A 101 11.39 5.56 5.70
N LEU A 102 11.51 5.58 4.36
CA LEU A 102 10.97 4.53 3.51
C LEU A 102 11.61 3.17 3.82
N VAL A 103 12.91 3.09 4.05
CA VAL A 103 13.54 1.82 4.44
C VAL A 103 13.03 1.35 5.81
N LYS A 104 12.95 2.24 6.81
CA LYS A 104 12.36 1.89 8.12
C LYS A 104 10.93 1.39 8.00
N SER A 105 10.13 1.95 7.08
CA SER A 105 8.74 1.52 6.89
C SER A 105 8.60 0.06 6.45
N LEU A 106 9.61 -0.50 5.77
CA LEU A 106 9.62 -1.91 5.36
C LEU A 106 9.69 -2.85 6.57
N GLU A 107 10.17 -2.38 7.71
CA GLU A 107 10.24 -3.14 8.96
C GLU A 107 8.87 -3.26 9.65
N LEU A 108 7.89 -2.43 9.26
CA LEU A 108 6.52 -2.51 9.77
C LEU A 108 5.87 -3.84 9.38
N LYS A 109 5.30 -4.55 10.36
CA LYS A 109 4.63 -5.84 10.14
C LYS A 109 3.49 -5.74 9.13
N GLY A 110 2.78 -4.62 9.15
CA GLY A 110 1.65 -4.37 8.24
C GLY A 110 2.04 -3.98 6.82
N VAL A 111 3.34 -3.84 6.49
CA VAL A 111 3.78 -3.65 5.10
C VAL A 111 4.18 -5.01 4.52
N LEU A 112 3.48 -5.46 3.49
CA LEU A 112 3.74 -6.74 2.82
C LEU A 112 4.70 -6.60 1.66
N GLN A 113 4.52 -5.57 0.84
CA GLN A 113 5.33 -5.34 -0.35
C GLN A 113 5.48 -3.85 -0.62
N ALA A 114 6.59 -3.45 -1.23
CA ALA A 114 6.84 -2.11 -1.70
C ALA A 114 7.47 -2.12 -3.10
N ARG A 115 7.02 -1.19 -3.95
CA ARG A 115 7.49 -1.04 -5.33
C ARG A 115 7.59 0.42 -5.76
N THR A 116 8.27 0.66 -6.87
CA THR A 116 8.36 2.00 -7.46
C THR A 116 6.97 2.47 -7.91
N ASN A 117 6.68 3.76 -7.73
CA ASN A 117 5.52 4.37 -8.37
C ASN A 117 5.88 4.81 -9.80
N SER A 118 6.43 3.88 -10.60
CA SER A 118 6.86 4.17 -11.96
C SER A 118 5.68 4.18 -12.94
N PRO A 119 5.70 5.05 -13.96
CA PRO A 119 4.69 5.04 -15.00
C PRO A 119 4.70 3.71 -15.78
N LEU A 120 3.54 3.33 -16.31
CA LEU A 120 3.42 2.19 -17.24
C LEU A 120 4.33 2.42 -18.46
N GLN A 121 5.22 1.48 -18.73
CA GLN A 121 6.01 1.48 -19.95
C GLN A 121 5.22 0.79 -21.06
N LEU A 122 5.07 1.46 -22.21
CA LEU A 122 4.43 0.88 -23.39
C LEU A 122 5.35 -0.19 -23.98
N ILE A 123 4.83 -1.41 -24.15
CA ILE A 123 5.53 -2.47 -24.87
C ILE A 123 5.32 -2.21 -26.36
N PHE A 124 6.30 -1.62 -27.02
CA PHE A 124 6.35 -1.64 -28.48
C PHE A 124 6.97 -2.96 -28.93
N THR A 125 6.16 -3.86 -29.48
CA THR A 125 6.68 -5.00 -30.27
C THR A 125 6.99 -4.50 -31.67
N PRO A 126 8.27 -4.45 -32.11
CA PRO A 126 8.57 -4.19 -33.51
C PRO A 126 8.03 -5.36 -34.35
N SER A 127 7.29 -5.02 -35.41
CA SER A 127 6.79 -5.95 -36.43
C SER A 127 7.85 -6.26 -37.47
#